data_AF-A0A8I2G3T6-F1
#
_entry.id   AF-A0A8I2G3T6-F1
#
_cell.length_a   1.000
_cell.length_b   1.000
_cell.length_c   1.000
_cell.angle_alpha   90.00
_cell.angle_beta   90.00
_cell.angle_gamma   90.00
#
_symmetry.space_group_name_H-M   'P 1'
#
loop_
_entity.id
_entity.type
_entity.pdbx_description
1 polymer ?
#
loop_
_entity_poly.entity_id
_entity_poly.type
_entity_poly.pdbx_seq_one_letter_code
_entity_poly.pdbx_strand_id
1 'polypeptide(L)'
;MMRGKHIIFAVLIGALLFSNGPYAHARLHSNSSDSAFDEGGGTANTEGAVLTCSISIRELIIKGAEYFFKAHADIDILSEKVEISDIYGADFYTIWWTVNSALDNMNMARYYYQELQYKANHTPYNQVVIDKLLVFDYDSFQEQNSLLKDVFSEIKGYLAVGDVRGIYSRTSAYFDTLINTLQTIKGELYAGKVPSNVHMWDLNQSCAKAHMFGQYVARVFSEIN
;
A
#
# COMPACT_ATOMS: atom_id res chain seq x y z
N MET A 1 -26.14 -35.45 -13.15
CA MET A 1 -24.98 -35.48 -12.25
C MET A 1 -23.94 -34.50 -12.80
N MET A 2 -24.02 -33.23 -12.37
CA MET A 2 -23.18 -32.13 -12.87
C MET A 2 -22.06 -31.84 -11.84
N ARG A 3 -20.88 -32.42 -12.04
CA ARG A 3 -19.63 -32.01 -11.39
C ARG A 3 -18.64 -31.69 -12.50
N GLY A 4 -18.43 -30.40 -12.76
CA GLY A 4 -17.52 -29.97 -13.83
C GLY A 4 -17.49 -28.48 -14.15
N LYS A 5 -18.29 -27.64 -13.48
CA LYS A 5 -18.35 -26.20 -13.76
C LYS A 5 -17.74 -25.30 -12.68
N HIS A 6 -17.33 -25.83 -11.53
CA HIS A 6 -16.77 -25.01 -10.44
C HIS A 6 -15.24 -24.90 -10.45
N ILE A 7 -14.52 -25.76 -11.18
CA ILE A 7 -13.04 -25.71 -11.23
C ILE A 7 -12.55 -24.67 -12.25
N ILE A 8 -13.34 -24.38 -13.30
CA ILE A 8 -12.94 -23.42 -14.34
C ILE A 8 -13.06 -21.96 -13.85
N PHE A 9 -13.91 -21.69 -12.85
CA PHE A 9 -14.12 -20.33 -12.33
C PHE A 9 -13.03 -19.88 -11.34
N ALA A 10 -12.36 -20.81 -10.64
CA ALA A 10 -11.25 -20.49 -9.74
C ALA A 10 -9.95 -20.17 -10.47
N VAL A 11 -9.70 -20.82 -11.62
CA VAL A 11 -8.46 -20.64 -12.40
C VAL A 11 -8.44 -19.29 -13.16
N LEU A 12 -9.60 -18.74 -13.48
CA LEU A 12 -9.72 -17.45 -14.20
C LEU A 12 -9.51 -16.22 -13.30
N ILE A 13 -9.82 -16.31 -12.00
CA ILE A 13 -9.56 -15.24 -11.04
C ILE A 13 -8.08 -15.23 -10.61
N GLY A 14 -7.47 -16.41 -10.47
CA GLY A 14 -6.02 -16.51 -10.25
C GLY A 14 -5.23 -15.88 -11.40
N ALA A 15 -5.57 -16.17 -12.65
CA ALA A 15 -4.87 -15.61 -13.82
C ALA A 15 -4.98 -14.07 -13.94
N LEU A 16 -6.02 -13.45 -13.37
CA LEU A 16 -6.18 -11.98 -13.33
C LEU A 16 -5.40 -11.31 -12.20
N LEU A 17 -5.05 -12.05 -11.13
CA LEU A 17 -4.20 -11.54 -10.04
C LEU A 17 -2.69 -11.74 -10.31
N PHE A 18 -2.32 -12.74 -11.11
CA PHE A 18 -0.92 -13.04 -11.45
C PHE A 18 -0.39 -12.35 -12.73
N SER A 19 -1.23 -11.62 -13.48
CA SER A 19 -0.78 -10.87 -14.66
C SER A 19 -0.27 -9.46 -14.32
N ASN A 20 0.51 -9.32 -13.25
CA ASN A 20 1.42 -8.18 -13.12
C ASN A 20 2.71 -8.53 -13.84
N GLY A 21 2.71 -8.30 -15.15
CA GLY A 21 3.90 -8.47 -16.00
C GLY A 21 5.11 -7.64 -15.52
N PRO A 22 6.26 -7.75 -16.20
CA PRO A 22 7.53 -7.09 -15.84
C PRO A 22 7.49 -5.55 -15.77
N TYR A 23 6.32 -4.93 -15.93
CA TYR A 23 6.06 -3.49 -15.83
C TYR A 23 5.68 -3.01 -14.43
N ALA A 24 5.49 -3.89 -13.44
CA ALA A 24 5.25 -3.46 -12.05
C ALA A 24 6.43 -2.68 -11.47
N HIS A 25 7.67 -3.03 -11.86
CA HIS A 25 8.88 -2.30 -11.46
C HIS A 25 9.00 -0.90 -12.09
N ALA A 26 8.38 -0.66 -13.26
CA ALA A 26 8.50 0.61 -13.98
C ALA A 26 7.55 1.71 -13.47
N ARG A 27 6.55 1.39 -12.63
CA ARG A 27 5.51 2.34 -12.18
C ARG A 27 5.73 2.93 -10.80
N LEU A 28 6.84 2.58 -10.13
CA LEU A 28 7.14 3.01 -8.75
C LEU A 28 8.17 4.14 -8.62
N HIS A 29 8.69 4.65 -9.74
CA HIS A 29 9.63 5.76 -9.69
C HIS A 29 9.00 7.11 -9.32
N SER A 30 7.67 7.22 -9.25
CA SER A 30 6.98 8.49 -8.95
C SER A 30 5.78 8.30 -8.02
N ASN A 31 6.01 8.17 -6.73
CA ASN A 31 5.07 8.80 -5.81
C ASN A 31 5.63 10.20 -5.55
N SER A 32 5.39 11.12 -6.50
CA SER A 32 5.98 12.46 -6.51
C SER A 32 5.22 13.45 -5.64
N SER A 33 4.43 12.99 -4.66
CA SER A 33 3.85 13.85 -3.63
C SER A 33 4.90 14.59 -2.81
N ASP A 34 6.17 14.18 -2.92
CA ASP A 34 7.34 14.96 -2.51
C ASP A 34 7.31 16.41 -3.04
N SER A 35 6.91 16.63 -4.30
CA SER A 35 6.81 17.98 -4.88
C SER A 35 5.71 18.83 -4.24
N ALA A 36 4.79 18.22 -3.49
CA ALA A 36 3.76 18.92 -2.73
C ALA A 36 4.30 19.66 -1.51
N PHE A 37 5.58 19.51 -1.19
CA PHE A 37 6.21 20.12 -0.03
C PHE A 37 7.39 21.00 -0.46
N ASP A 38 7.54 22.14 0.19
CA ASP A 38 8.70 23.00 0.00
C ASP A 38 9.84 22.44 0.85
N GLU A 39 10.64 21.52 0.28
CA GLU A 39 11.93 21.13 0.87
C GLU A 39 12.90 22.31 0.76
N GLY A 40 12.74 23.28 1.65
CA GLY A 40 13.54 24.51 1.68
C GLY A 40 15.03 24.19 1.55
N GLY A 41 15.67 24.74 0.51
CA GLY A 41 17.11 24.83 0.40
C GLY A 41 17.66 25.73 1.49
N GLY A 42 17.71 25.23 2.72
CA GLY A 42 18.20 25.96 3.86
C GLY A 42 19.72 26.04 3.82
N THR A 43 20.25 27.20 3.44
CA THR A 43 21.57 27.63 3.91
C THR A 43 21.56 27.58 5.43
N ALA A 44 22.26 26.60 5.99
CA ALA A 44 22.41 26.40 7.42
C ALA A 44 23.06 27.62 8.07
N ASN A 45 22.30 28.32 8.92
CA ASN A 45 22.87 29.16 9.95
C ASN A 45 22.56 28.54 11.31
N THR A 46 23.61 27.89 11.82
CA THR A 46 24.05 27.74 13.22
C THR A 46 23.05 27.56 14.37
N GLU A 47 23.38 26.54 15.17
CA GLU A 47 23.13 26.36 16.61
C GLU A 47 21.80 25.72 17.04
N GLY A 48 21.85 24.39 17.03
CA GLY A 48 20.90 23.52 17.72
C GLY A 48 21.02 22.12 17.13
N ALA A 49 21.84 21.26 17.74
CA ALA A 49 21.99 19.87 17.34
C ALA A 49 20.69 19.09 17.60
N VAL A 50 19.70 19.30 16.74
CA VAL A 50 18.59 18.38 16.54
C VAL A 50 19.12 17.38 15.53
N LEU A 51 19.26 16.12 15.95
CA LEU A 51 19.39 14.95 15.07
C LEU A 51 18.15 14.91 14.15
N THR A 52 18.16 15.75 13.12
CA THR A 52 17.16 15.76 12.07
C THR A 52 17.49 14.57 11.19
N CYS A 53 16.65 13.55 11.27
CA CYS A 53 16.70 12.39 10.41
C CYS A 53 16.80 12.87 8.95
N SER A 54 17.96 12.62 8.31
CA SER A 54 18.35 13.18 7.02
C SER A 54 17.58 12.58 5.82
N ILE A 55 16.53 11.81 6.08
CA ILE A 55 15.78 11.04 5.07
C ILE A 55 14.71 11.97 4.47
N SER A 56 14.71 12.18 3.15
CA SER A 56 13.73 13.05 2.45
C SER A 56 12.32 12.46 2.45
N ILE A 57 11.30 13.28 2.14
CA ILE A 57 9.91 12.79 2.00
C ILE A 57 9.86 11.70 0.92
N ARG A 58 10.49 11.93 -0.24
CA ARG A 58 10.67 10.93 -1.29
C ARG A 58 11.27 9.61 -0.80
N GLU A 59 12.35 9.65 -0.03
CA GLU A 59 12.99 8.43 0.47
C GLU A 59 12.09 7.66 1.44
N LEU A 60 11.34 8.36 2.30
CA LEU A 60 10.37 7.72 3.20
C LEU A 60 9.25 7.02 2.41
N ILE A 61 8.75 7.67 1.35
CA ILE A 61 7.73 7.06 0.48
C ILE A 61 8.27 5.81 -0.22
N ILE A 62 9.47 5.87 -0.78
CA ILE A 62 10.11 4.74 -1.48
C ILE A 62 10.31 3.57 -0.51
N LYS A 63 10.87 3.82 0.68
CA LYS A 63 11.07 2.77 1.68
C LYS A 63 9.75 2.18 2.18
N GLY A 64 8.76 3.02 2.48
CA GLY A 64 7.43 2.55 2.87
C GLY A 64 6.80 1.64 1.82
N ALA A 65 6.89 2.03 0.55
CA ALA A 65 6.40 1.22 -0.57
C ALA A 65 7.18 -0.09 -0.74
N GLU A 66 8.52 -0.05 -0.65
CA GLU A 66 9.38 -1.24 -0.74
C GLU A 66 8.95 -2.33 0.25
N TYR A 67 8.80 -1.95 1.52
CA TYR A 67 8.40 -2.89 2.58
C TYR A 67 6.96 -3.37 2.41
N PHE A 68 6.04 -2.50 1.94
CA PHE A 68 4.69 -2.93 1.60
C PHE A 68 4.69 -4.01 0.51
N PHE A 69 5.49 -3.88 -0.55
CA PHE A 69 5.55 -4.89 -1.61
C PHE A 69 6.18 -6.20 -1.16
N LYS A 70 7.19 -6.14 -0.29
CA LYS A 70 7.74 -7.36 0.34
C LYS A 70 6.67 -8.08 1.15
N ALA A 71 5.90 -7.35 1.97
CA ALA A 71 4.80 -7.93 2.72
C ALA A 71 3.68 -8.48 1.81
N HIS A 72 3.37 -7.79 0.72
CA HIS A 72 2.38 -8.25 -0.26
C HIS A 72 2.81 -9.57 -0.91
N ALA A 73 4.07 -9.69 -1.31
CA ALA A 73 4.62 -10.94 -1.84
C ALA A 73 4.55 -12.09 -0.81
N ASP A 74 4.84 -11.80 0.46
CA ASP A 74 4.68 -12.79 1.53
C ASP A 74 3.20 -13.18 1.73
N ILE A 75 2.26 -12.25 1.58
CA ILE A 75 0.81 -12.52 1.65
C ILE A 75 0.32 -13.39 0.49
N ASP A 76 0.85 -13.20 -0.72
CA ASP A 76 0.52 -14.06 -1.87
C ASP A 76 1.00 -15.50 -1.62
N ILE A 77 2.24 -15.66 -1.11
CA ILE A 77 2.80 -16.95 -0.72
C ILE A 77 2.00 -17.59 0.41
N LEU A 78 1.55 -16.78 1.38
CA LEU A 78 0.71 -17.26 2.49
C LEU A 78 -0.63 -17.80 1.97
N SER A 79 -1.28 -17.06 1.06
CA SER A 79 -2.55 -17.46 0.45
C SER A 79 -2.41 -18.81 -0.26
N GLU A 80 -1.37 -18.97 -1.09
CA GLU A 80 -1.07 -20.24 -1.75
C GLU A 80 -0.94 -21.39 -0.74
N LYS A 81 -0.15 -21.20 0.33
CA LYS A 81 0.11 -22.24 1.34
C LYS A 81 -1.14 -22.65 2.10
N VAL A 82 -2.01 -21.70 2.42
CA VAL A 82 -3.28 -21.98 3.09
C VAL A 82 -4.22 -22.72 2.15
N GLU A 83 -4.35 -22.32 0.89
CA GLU A 83 -5.23 -22.97 -0.08
C GLU A 83 -4.85 -24.43 -0.36
N ILE A 84 -3.55 -24.72 -0.49
CA ILE A 84 -3.10 -26.10 -0.77
C ILE A 84 -3.13 -27.01 0.47
N SER A 85 -3.29 -26.44 1.67
CA SER A 85 -3.27 -27.20 2.92
C SER A 85 -4.44 -28.18 3.05
N ASP A 86 -5.58 -27.87 2.42
CA ASP A 86 -6.74 -28.77 2.35
C ASP A 86 -6.45 -30.04 1.53
N ILE A 87 -5.46 -29.99 0.63
CA ILE A 87 -5.12 -31.09 -0.29
C ILE A 87 -3.94 -31.89 0.25
N TYR A 88 -2.88 -31.21 0.69
CA TYR A 88 -1.59 -31.84 1.03
C TYR A 88 -1.27 -31.84 2.54
N GLY A 89 -2.16 -31.27 3.36
CA GLY A 89 -1.90 -31.00 4.76
C GLY A 89 -1.16 -29.68 4.97
N ALA A 90 -1.31 -29.11 6.17
CA ALA A 90 -0.73 -27.81 6.51
C ALA A 90 0.73 -27.92 6.98
N ASP A 91 1.63 -27.25 6.26
CA ASP A 91 2.98 -26.97 6.74
C ASP A 91 2.96 -25.74 7.66
N PHE A 92 2.61 -25.99 8.93
CA PHE A 92 2.55 -24.95 9.96
C PHE A 92 3.86 -24.18 10.14
N TYR A 93 5.02 -24.82 9.95
CA TYR A 93 6.31 -24.15 10.10
C TYR A 93 6.49 -23.10 9.01
N THR A 94 6.24 -23.48 7.76
CA THR A 94 6.40 -22.54 6.65
C THR A 94 5.35 -21.44 6.69
N ILE A 95 4.09 -21.76 6.98
CA ILE A 95 3.02 -20.76 7.15
C ILE A 95 3.39 -19.77 8.26
N TRP A 96 3.91 -20.26 9.39
CA TRP A 96 4.37 -19.44 10.51
C TRP A 96 5.44 -18.43 10.09
N TRP A 97 6.47 -18.88 9.37
CA TRP A 97 7.54 -18.00 8.90
C TRP A 97 7.03 -16.94 7.92
N THR A 98 6.17 -17.33 6.98
CA THR A 98 5.60 -16.39 6.01
C THR A 98 4.78 -15.30 6.70
N VAL A 99 3.96 -15.65 7.70
CA VAL A 99 3.18 -14.66 8.47
C VAL A 99 4.09 -13.69 9.23
N ASN A 100 5.17 -14.18 9.85
CA ASN A 100 6.09 -13.29 10.57
C ASN A 100 6.88 -12.38 9.64
N SER A 101 7.34 -12.87 8.49
CA SER A 101 7.98 -12.04 7.45
C SER A 101 7.03 -10.94 6.95
N ALA A 102 5.77 -11.30 6.64
CA ALA A 102 4.75 -10.33 6.23
C ALA A 102 4.49 -9.27 7.31
N LEU A 103 4.41 -9.68 8.59
CA LEU A 103 4.26 -8.76 9.72
C LEU A 103 5.44 -7.82 9.85
N ASP A 104 6.67 -8.33 9.82
CA ASP A 104 7.87 -7.51 9.97
C ASP A 104 7.96 -6.47 8.84
N ASN A 105 7.72 -6.90 7.60
CA ASN A 105 7.68 -6.02 6.45
C ASN A 105 6.55 -4.98 6.56
N MET A 106 5.34 -5.37 6.96
CA MET A 106 4.22 -4.43 7.09
C MET A 106 4.43 -3.42 8.24
N ASN A 107 5.04 -3.85 9.35
CA ASN A 107 5.43 -2.96 10.45
C ASN A 107 6.49 -1.95 9.99
N MET A 108 7.47 -2.37 9.19
CA MET A 108 8.45 -1.46 8.59
C MET A 108 7.79 -0.47 7.62
N ALA A 109 6.84 -0.93 6.80
CA ALA A 109 6.07 -0.05 5.92
C ALA A 109 5.30 1.01 6.73
N ARG A 110 4.63 0.60 7.82
CA ARG A 110 3.95 1.50 8.75
C ARG A 110 4.90 2.50 9.39
N TYR A 111 6.05 2.04 9.88
CA TYR A 111 7.07 2.92 10.46
C TYR A 111 7.46 4.05 9.50
N TYR A 112 7.80 3.73 8.24
CA TYR A 112 8.19 4.76 7.28
C TYR A 112 7.05 5.72 6.93
N TYR A 113 5.79 5.26 6.88
CA TYR A 113 4.65 6.14 6.66
C TYR A 113 4.30 7.01 7.87
N GLN A 114 4.57 6.54 9.09
CA GLN A 114 4.46 7.36 10.30
C GLN A 114 5.53 8.45 10.33
N GLU A 115 6.78 8.11 9.99
CA GLU A 115 7.87 9.10 9.84
C GLU A 115 7.57 10.10 8.72
N LEU A 116 7.03 9.63 7.58
CA LEU A 116 6.58 10.46 6.48
C LEU A 116 5.50 11.45 6.94
N GLN A 117 4.49 10.97 7.66
CA GLN A 117 3.42 11.82 8.20
C GLN A 117 3.99 12.85 9.18
N TYR A 118 4.88 12.43 10.08
CA TYR A 118 5.55 13.34 11.00
C TYR A 118 6.31 14.43 10.23
N LYS A 119 7.12 14.06 9.25
CA LYS A 119 7.89 15.03 8.45
C LYS A 119 6.97 15.96 7.65
N ALA A 120 5.99 15.41 6.94
CA ALA A 120 5.00 16.17 6.18
C ALA A 120 4.22 17.17 7.03
N ASN A 121 3.94 16.87 8.30
CA ASN A 121 3.28 17.79 9.22
C ASN A 121 4.13 19.02 9.57
N HIS A 122 5.46 18.90 9.48
CA HIS A 122 6.41 19.97 9.79
C HIS A 122 6.98 20.64 8.54
N THR A 123 6.75 20.08 7.35
CA THR A 123 7.11 20.70 6.07
C THR A 123 5.93 21.50 5.51
N PRO A 124 6.11 22.79 5.18
CA PRO A 124 5.09 23.58 4.49
C PRO A 124 4.72 22.98 3.13
N TYR A 125 3.47 23.16 2.72
CA TYR A 125 3.06 22.78 1.37
C TYR A 125 3.66 23.71 0.32
N ASN A 126 4.00 23.13 -0.83
CA ASN A 126 4.24 23.88 -2.06
C ASN A 126 2.90 24.39 -2.60
N GLN A 127 2.63 25.67 -2.43
CA GLN A 127 1.33 26.26 -2.77
C GLN A 127 0.98 26.09 -4.25
N VAL A 128 1.97 26.10 -5.16
CA VAL A 128 1.73 25.90 -6.60
C VAL A 128 1.15 24.51 -6.88
N VAL A 129 1.64 23.48 -6.19
CA VAL A 129 1.11 22.12 -6.33
C VAL A 129 -0.28 22.01 -5.71
N ILE A 130 -0.51 22.64 -4.56
CA ILE A 130 -1.84 22.67 -3.94
C ILE A 130 -2.86 23.35 -4.87
N ASP A 131 -2.54 24.50 -5.44
CA ASP A 131 -3.44 25.21 -6.36
C ASP A 131 -3.80 24.35 -7.57
N LYS A 132 -2.83 23.62 -8.13
CA LYS A 132 -3.07 22.65 -9.21
C LYS A 132 -4.00 21.52 -8.78
N LEU A 133 -3.82 20.96 -7.57
CA LEU A 133 -4.67 19.90 -7.04
C LEU A 133 -6.12 20.37 -6.82
N LEU A 134 -6.33 21.62 -6.41
CA LEU A 134 -7.66 22.18 -6.14
C LEU A 134 -8.49 22.37 -7.42
N VAL A 135 -7.83 22.70 -8.55
CA VAL A 135 -8.50 22.92 -9.84
C VAL A 135 -8.46 21.70 -10.77
N PHE A 136 -7.88 20.59 -10.31
CA PHE A 136 -7.75 19.36 -11.08
C PHE A 136 -9.13 18.73 -11.36
N ASP A 137 -9.38 18.32 -12.61
CA ASP A 137 -10.63 17.65 -12.99
C ASP A 137 -10.55 16.15 -12.67
N TYR A 138 -10.83 15.82 -11.40
CA TYR A 138 -10.81 14.45 -10.90
C TYR A 138 -11.81 13.53 -11.62
N ASP A 139 -12.99 14.03 -11.98
CA ASP A 139 -14.05 13.19 -12.54
C ASP A 139 -13.69 12.78 -13.97
N SER A 140 -13.28 13.74 -14.81
CA SER A 140 -12.80 13.42 -16.15
C SER A 140 -11.55 12.54 -16.10
N PHE A 141 -10.61 12.81 -15.19
CA PHE A 141 -9.40 12.00 -15.05
C PHE A 141 -9.71 10.55 -14.66
N GLN A 142 -10.65 10.33 -13.73
CA GLN A 142 -11.11 9.01 -13.32
C GLN A 142 -11.66 8.22 -14.51
N GLU A 143 -12.52 8.86 -15.31
CA GLU A 143 -13.20 8.23 -16.45
C GLU A 143 -12.19 7.89 -17.56
N GLN A 144 -11.36 8.85 -17.96
CA GLN A 144 -10.37 8.68 -19.02
C GLN A 144 -9.36 7.57 -18.71
N ASN A 145 -9.01 7.40 -17.44
CA ASN A 145 -8.06 6.39 -17.00
C ASN A 145 -8.71 5.08 -16.54
N SER A 146 -10.04 4.96 -16.61
CA SER A 146 -10.80 3.79 -16.15
C SER A 146 -10.44 3.35 -14.73
N LEU A 147 -10.26 4.33 -13.83
CA LEU A 147 -9.89 4.06 -12.43
C LEU A 147 -11.12 3.57 -11.66
N LEU A 148 -10.92 2.65 -10.70
CA LEU A 148 -12.02 2.16 -9.86
C LEU A 148 -12.60 3.30 -9.04
N LYS A 149 -13.88 3.60 -9.29
CA LYS A 149 -14.59 4.75 -8.71
C LYS A 149 -14.50 4.80 -7.19
N ASP A 150 -14.70 3.67 -6.51
CA ASP A 150 -14.71 3.62 -5.04
C ASP A 150 -13.36 3.98 -4.43
N VAL A 151 -12.26 3.55 -5.06
CA VAL A 151 -10.90 3.88 -4.60
C VAL A 151 -10.57 5.33 -4.98
N PHE A 152 -10.91 5.75 -6.19
CA PHE A 152 -10.56 7.09 -6.67
C PHE A 152 -11.37 8.19 -5.98
N SER A 153 -12.62 7.93 -5.62
CA SER A 153 -13.45 8.86 -4.81
C SER A 153 -12.81 9.15 -3.45
N GLU A 154 -12.14 8.16 -2.84
CA GLU A 154 -11.43 8.34 -1.58
C GLU A 154 -10.25 9.31 -1.77
N ILE A 155 -9.48 9.14 -2.85
CA ILE A 155 -8.35 10.01 -3.21
C ILE A 155 -8.81 11.43 -3.50
N LYS A 156 -9.86 11.57 -4.32
CA LYS A 156 -10.51 12.86 -4.60
C LYS A 156 -10.90 13.58 -3.31
N GLY A 157 -11.46 12.85 -2.34
CA GLY A 157 -11.86 13.41 -1.04
C GLY A 157 -10.72 14.09 -0.27
N TYR A 158 -9.48 13.68 -0.47
CA TYR A 158 -8.29 14.30 0.11
C TYR A 158 -7.69 15.37 -0.81
N LEU A 159 -7.39 15.00 -2.05
CA LEU A 159 -6.60 15.85 -2.95
C LEU A 159 -7.38 17.06 -3.45
N ALA A 160 -8.70 16.95 -3.65
CA ALA A 160 -9.52 18.07 -4.10
C ALA A 160 -9.67 19.21 -3.06
N VAL A 161 -9.24 18.97 -1.82
CA VAL A 161 -9.15 20.00 -0.76
C VAL A 161 -7.70 20.31 -0.37
N GLY A 162 -6.71 19.82 -1.15
CA GLY A 162 -5.29 20.03 -0.90
C GLY A 162 -4.72 19.22 0.27
N ASP A 163 -5.42 18.19 0.76
CA ASP A 163 -4.99 17.39 1.92
C ASP A 163 -4.07 16.23 1.52
N VAL A 164 -2.82 16.54 1.20
CA VAL A 164 -1.81 15.52 0.88
C VAL A 164 -1.42 14.71 2.13
N ARG A 165 -1.44 15.32 3.32
CA ARG A 165 -1.15 14.63 4.59
C ARG A 165 -2.20 13.55 4.91
N GLY A 166 -3.46 13.80 4.55
CA GLY A 166 -4.56 12.84 4.67
C GLY A 166 -4.30 11.54 3.89
N ILE A 167 -3.65 11.61 2.73
CA ILE A 167 -3.21 10.43 1.98
C ILE A 167 -2.28 9.55 2.81
N TYR A 168 -1.28 10.14 3.47
CA TYR A 168 -0.33 9.39 4.29
C TYR A 168 -1.01 8.76 5.51
N SER A 169 -1.88 9.51 6.17
CA SER A 169 -2.69 8.99 7.28
C SER A 169 -3.55 7.81 6.83
N ARG A 170 -4.14 7.89 5.64
CA ARG A 170 -4.99 6.83 5.11
C ARG A 170 -4.21 5.59 4.73
N THR A 171 -3.03 5.74 4.13
CA THR A 171 -2.12 4.63 3.85
C THR A 171 -1.69 3.90 5.12
N SER A 172 -1.35 4.64 6.19
CA SER A 172 -1.06 4.04 7.50
C SER A 172 -2.24 3.21 8.04
N ALA A 173 -3.48 3.70 7.88
CA ALA A 173 -4.67 2.96 8.30
C ALA A 173 -4.89 1.66 7.49
N TYR A 174 -4.52 1.63 6.21
CA TYR A 174 -4.50 0.39 5.44
C TYR A 174 -3.49 -0.62 6.01
N PHE A 175 -2.29 -0.15 6.39
CA PHE A 175 -1.28 -1.02 7.00
C PHE A 175 -1.72 -1.54 8.36
N ASP A 176 -2.38 -0.73 9.19
CA ASP A 176 -2.94 -1.20 10.46
C ASP A 176 -3.98 -2.31 10.25
N THR A 177 -4.82 -2.19 9.23
CA THR A 177 -5.79 -3.23 8.87
C THR A 177 -5.09 -4.53 8.51
N LEU A 178 -4.06 -4.47 7.66
CA LEU A 178 -3.27 -5.63 7.25
C LEU A 178 -2.52 -6.28 8.44
N ILE A 179 -1.90 -5.46 9.29
CA ILE A 179 -1.21 -5.92 10.51
C ILE A 179 -2.17 -6.64 11.44
N ASN A 180 -3.36 -6.09 11.66
CA ASN A 180 -4.36 -6.70 12.55
C ASN A 180 -4.85 -8.06 12.01
N THR A 181 -5.07 -8.19 10.71
CA THR A 181 -5.42 -9.47 10.10
C THR A 181 -4.28 -10.48 10.20
N LEU A 182 -3.03 -10.07 9.92
CA LEU A 182 -1.85 -10.93 10.08
C LEU A 182 -1.61 -11.35 11.54
N GLN A 183 -1.86 -10.47 12.51
CA GLN A 183 -1.82 -10.79 13.95
C GLN A 183 -2.88 -11.83 14.32
N THR A 184 -4.09 -11.72 13.75
CA THR A 184 -5.16 -12.70 13.96
C THR A 184 -4.75 -14.07 13.44
N ILE A 185 -4.26 -14.14 12.20
CA ILE A 185 -3.71 -15.36 11.58
C ILE A 185 -2.59 -15.96 12.45
N LYS A 186 -1.66 -15.11 12.94
CA LYS A 186 -0.58 -15.53 13.84
C LYS A 186 -1.15 -16.16 15.12
N GLY A 187 -2.21 -15.61 15.69
CA GLY A 187 -2.93 -16.19 16.82
C GLY A 187 -3.54 -17.56 16.53
N GLU A 188 -4.13 -17.76 15.35
CA GLU A 188 -4.68 -19.05 14.93
C GLU A 188 -3.59 -20.13 14.81
N LEU A 189 -2.45 -19.77 14.23
CA LEU A 189 -1.31 -20.68 14.11
C LEU A 189 -0.74 -21.08 15.47
N TYR A 190 -0.66 -20.13 16.42
CA TYR A 190 -0.27 -20.45 17.81
C TYR A 190 -1.25 -21.44 18.47
N ALA A 191 -2.53 -21.40 18.09
CA ALA A 191 -3.54 -22.36 18.55
C ALA A 191 -3.53 -23.69 17.77
N GLY A 192 -2.55 -23.90 16.87
CA GLY A 192 -2.45 -25.10 16.04
C GLY A 192 -3.54 -25.18 14.97
N LYS A 193 -4.12 -24.05 14.56
CA LYS A 193 -5.19 -23.99 13.54
C LYS A 193 -4.66 -23.47 12.22
N VAL A 194 -5.09 -24.10 11.13
CA VAL A 194 -4.87 -23.56 9.79
C VAL A 194 -5.69 -22.27 9.66
N PRO A 195 -5.09 -21.17 9.19
CA PRO A 195 -5.82 -19.92 9.01
C PRO A 195 -6.99 -20.06 8.04
N SER A 196 -8.05 -19.31 8.28
CA SER A 196 -9.22 -19.38 7.39
C SER A 196 -8.95 -18.73 6.02
N ASN A 197 -9.56 -19.28 4.96
CA ASN A 197 -9.55 -18.66 3.62
C ASN A 197 -10.20 -17.27 3.61
N VAL A 198 -11.09 -16.97 4.57
CA VAL A 198 -11.66 -15.63 4.73
C VAL A 198 -10.57 -14.61 5.04
N HIS A 199 -9.62 -14.95 5.93
CA HIS A 199 -8.50 -14.06 6.22
C HIS A 199 -7.58 -13.85 5.01
N MET A 200 -7.36 -14.88 4.18
CA MET A 200 -6.58 -14.75 2.95
C MET A 200 -7.27 -13.79 1.97
N TRP A 201 -8.57 -13.94 1.80
CA TRP A 201 -9.38 -13.03 0.98
C TRP A 201 -9.31 -11.59 1.50
N ASP A 202 -9.47 -11.38 2.80
CA ASP A 202 -9.43 -10.05 3.43
C ASP A 202 -8.05 -9.39 3.26
N LEU A 203 -6.96 -10.15 3.40
CA LEU A 203 -5.60 -9.68 3.15
C LEU A 203 -5.43 -9.27 1.69
N ASN A 204 -5.81 -10.12 0.74
CA ASN A 204 -5.67 -9.85 -0.69
C ASN A 204 -6.49 -8.62 -1.11
N GLN A 205 -7.74 -8.51 -0.64
CA GLN A 205 -8.58 -7.35 -0.90
C GLN A 205 -7.98 -6.06 -0.32
N SER A 206 -7.46 -6.12 0.90
CA SER A 206 -6.85 -4.97 1.58
C SER A 206 -5.54 -4.54 0.90
N CYS A 207 -4.68 -5.50 0.51
CA CYS A 207 -3.46 -5.24 -0.25
C CYS A 207 -3.76 -4.63 -1.61
N ALA A 208 -4.71 -5.19 -2.35
CA ALA A 208 -5.13 -4.66 -3.64
C ALA A 208 -5.64 -3.22 -3.51
N LYS A 209 -6.49 -2.94 -2.51
CA LYS A 209 -7.00 -1.59 -2.27
C LYS A 209 -5.88 -0.60 -1.92
N ALA A 210 -4.99 -0.96 -0.99
CA ALA A 210 -3.86 -0.12 -0.60
C ALA A 210 -2.92 0.17 -1.77
N HIS A 211 -2.64 -0.86 -2.58
CA HIS A 211 -1.80 -0.73 -3.77
C HIS A 211 -2.45 0.20 -4.82
N MET A 212 -3.73 0.00 -5.14
CA MET A 212 -4.45 0.85 -6.08
C MET A 212 -4.52 2.30 -5.59
N PHE A 213 -4.79 2.51 -4.29
CA PHE A 213 -4.82 3.83 -3.69
C PHE A 213 -3.49 4.58 -3.89
N GLY A 214 -2.37 3.95 -3.56
CA GLY A 214 -1.04 4.53 -3.77
C GLY A 214 -0.71 4.81 -5.25
N GLN A 215 -1.05 3.88 -6.15
CA GLN A 215 -0.85 4.07 -7.59
C GLN A 215 -1.67 5.23 -8.17
N TYR A 216 -2.92 5.38 -7.73
CA TYR A 216 -3.80 6.42 -8.23
C TYR A 216 -3.38 7.80 -7.72
N VAL A 217 -2.93 7.90 -6.47
CA VAL A 217 -2.29 9.12 -5.93
C VAL A 217 -1.09 9.51 -6.79
N ALA A 218 -0.17 8.56 -7.02
CA ALA A 218 1.00 8.75 -7.86
C ALA A 218 0.66 9.27 -9.26
N ARG A 219 -0.41 8.74 -9.87
CA ARG A 219 -0.90 9.20 -11.19
C ARG A 219 -1.40 10.64 -11.18
N VAL A 220 -2.16 11.06 -10.16
CA VAL A 220 -2.59 12.47 -10.06
C VAL A 220 -1.38 13.39 -9.95
N PHE A 221 -0.41 13.05 -9.11
CA PHE A 221 0.82 13.84 -8.99
C PHE A 221 1.67 13.85 -10.27
N SER A 222 1.63 12.79 -11.07
CA SER A 222 2.31 12.76 -12.37
C SER A 222 1.62 13.65 -13.42
N GLU A 223 0.31 13.89 -13.30
CA GLU A 223 -0.45 14.67 -14.29
C GLU A 223 -0.34 16.18 -14.03
N ILE A 224 -0.18 16.58 -12.77
CA ILE A 224 -0.09 18.00 -12.40
C ILE A 224 1.35 18.55 -12.43
N ASN A 225 2.37 17.69 -12.47
CA ASN A 225 3.78 18.10 -12.53
C ASN A 225 4.20 18.39 -13.96
#